data_AF-A0A925LAH3-F1
#
_entry.id   AF-A0A925LAH3-F1
#
_cell.length_a   1.000
_cell.length_b   1.000
_cell.length_c   1.000
_cell.angle_alpha   90.00
_cell.angle_beta   90.00
_cell.angle_gamma   90.00
#
_symmetry.space_group_name_H-M   'P 1'
#
loop_
_entity.id
_entity.type
_entity.pdbx_description
1 polymer ?
#
loop_
_entity_poly.entity_id
_entity_poly.type
_entity_poly.pdbx_seq_one_letter_code
_entity_poly.pdbx_strand_id
1 'polypeptide(L)'
;MVVGGFLAARAERLERIIGACLLGAAVLLCLVGSGLLPGLLAAAVAAVAGFGAGLAGPSRDMLIKQASPPGATGRVYGTVYSGLDLGFAVAAPVFGALLDRGSPSSVFYGAALTLALGVASASLVGMGVAQLRGGRKVAA
;
A
#
# COMPACT_ATOMS: atom_id res chain seq x y z
N MET A 1 16.71 -25.27 -1.75
CA MET A 1 17.24 -24.12 -0.99
C MET A 1 17.57 -22.91 -1.88
N VAL A 2 18.25 -23.09 -3.03
CA VAL A 2 18.62 -21.96 -3.93
C VAL A 2 17.41 -21.27 -4.59
N VAL A 3 16.43 -22.03 -5.07
CA VAL A 3 15.22 -21.47 -5.72
C VAL A 3 14.39 -20.65 -4.73
N GLY A 4 14.26 -21.10 -3.48
CA GLY A 4 13.53 -20.37 -2.43
C GLY A 4 14.22 -19.06 -2.03
N GLY A 5 15.56 -19.03 -1.99
CA GLY A 5 16.32 -17.81 -1.71
C GLY A 5 16.21 -16.76 -2.82
N PHE A 6 16.26 -17.19 -4.09
CA PHE A 6 16.09 -16.29 -5.23
C PHE A 6 14.65 -15.74 -5.34
N LEU A 7 13.64 -16.58 -5.07
CA LEU A 7 12.24 -16.15 -5.06
C LEU A 7 11.97 -15.16 -3.92
N ALA A 8 12.51 -15.42 -2.73
CA ALA A 8 12.38 -14.52 -1.58
C ALA A 8 13.08 -13.17 -1.81
N ALA A 9 14.28 -13.16 -2.39
CA ALA A 9 14.99 -11.93 -2.71
C ALA A 9 14.25 -11.08 -3.77
N ARG A 10 13.57 -11.73 -4.71
CA ARG A 10 12.76 -11.05 -5.74
C ARG A 10 11.49 -10.44 -5.14
N ALA A 11 10.82 -11.15 -4.23
CA ALA A 11 9.66 -10.65 -3.51
C ALA A 11 10.01 -9.43 -2.63
N GLU A 12 11.10 -9.50 -1.88
CA GLU A 12 11.56 -8.39 -1.03
C GLU A 12 11.91 -7.14 -1.84
N ARG A 13 12.54 -7.30 -3.00
CA ARG A 13 12.80 -6.18 -3.92
C ARG A 13 11.50 -5.56 -4.45
N LEU A 14 10.51 -6.39 -4.77
CA LEU A 14 9.21 -5.93 -5.26
C LEU A 14 8.47 -5.13 -4.18
N GLU A 15 8.44 -5.63 -2.94
CA GLU A 15 7.85 -4.95 -1.78
C GLU A 15 8.48 -3.56 -1.56
N ARG A 16 9.81 -3.43 -1.64
CA ARG A 16 10.49 -2.14 -1.52
C ARG A 16 10.13 -1.16 -2.65
N ILE A 17 10.03 -1.64 -3.89
CA ILE A 17 9.65 -0.80 -5.05
C ILE A 17 8.22 -0.29 -4.87
N ILE A 18 7.29 -1.18 -4.49
CA ILE A 18 5.89 -0.80 -4.24
C ILE A 18 5.83 0.23 -3.11
N GLY A 19 6.53 0.01 -2.00
CA GLY A 19 6.60 0.95 -0.89
C GLY A 19 7.11 2.33 -1.32
N ALA A 20 8.19 2.40 -2.11
CA ALA A 20 8.71 3.65 -2.64
C ALA A 20 7.72 4.36 -3.57
N CYS A 21 7.03 3.63 -4.45
CA CYS A 21 6.00 4.18 -5.32
C CYS A 21 4.81 4.74 -4.53
N LEU A 22 4.32 4.03 -3.51
CA LEU A 22 3.21 4.47 -2.66
C LEU A 22 3.57 5.70 -1.82
N LEU A 23 4.80 5.77 -1.31
CA LEU A 23 5.31 6.96 -0.62
C LEU A 23 5.48 8.13 -1.59
N GLY A 24 5.96 7.88 -2.81
CA GLY A 24 6.00 8.89 -3.87
C GLY A 24 4.61 9.44 -4.19
N ALA A 25 3.60 8.56 -4.32
CA ALA A 25 2.21 8.96 -4.49
C ALA A 25 1.70 9.78 -3.31
N ALA A 26 2.03 9.42 -2.07
CA ALA A 26 1.67 10.20 -0.88
C ALA A 26 2.26 11.62 -0.91
N VAL A 27 3.52 11.77 -1.32
CA VAL A 27 4.16 13.09 -1.48
C VAL A 27 3.46 13.93 -2.56
N LEU A 28 3.13 13.32 -3.70
CA LEU A 28 2.40 13.99 -4.78
C LEU A 28 1.00 14.43 -4.33
N LEU A 29 0.31 13.61 -3.53
CA LEU A 29 -1.00 13.98 -2.98
C LEU A 29 -0.89 15.10 -1.95
N CYS A 30 0.15 15.11 -1.09
CA CYS A 30 0.42 16.25 -0.22
C CYS A 30 0.68 17.54 -1.02
N LEU A 31 1.41 17.44 -2.14
CA LEU A 31 1.63 18.58 -3.04
C LEU A 31 0.31 19.09 -3.64
N VAL A 32 -0.59 18.20 -4.05
CA VAL A 32 -1.94 18.59 -4.52
C VAL A 32 -2.75 19.23 -3.40
N GLY A 33 -2.72 18.65 -2.19
CA GLY A 33 -3.41 19.18 -1.01
C GLY A 33 -2.93 20.56 -0.57
N SER A 34 -1.67 20.92 -0.86
CA SER A 34 -1.09 22.23 -0.52
C SER A 34 -1.72 23.41 -1.25
N GLY A 35 -2.42 23.17 -2.37
CA GLY A 35 -3.03 24.23 -3.17
C GLY A 35 -2.04 25.08 -3.99
N LEU A 36 -0.74 24.71 -4.00
CA LEU A 36 0.29 25.43 -4.77
C LEU A 36 0.15 25.26 -6.30
N LEU A 37 -0.62 24.27 -6.75
CA LEU A 37 -0.76 23.91 -8.15
C LEU A 37 -2.04 24.50 -8.76
N PRO A 38 -2.00 25.02 -10.00
CA PRO A 38 -3.20 25.34 -10.77
C PRO A 38 -4.08 24.10 -10.97
N GLY A 39 -5.40 24.27 -11.02
CA GLY A 39 -6.36 23.15 -10.97
C GLY A 39 -6.11 22.02 -11.99
N LEU A 40 -5.75 22.35 -13.24
CA LEU A 40 -5.47 21.34 -14.26
C LEU A 40 -4.17 20.56 -13.98
N LEU A 41 -3.15 21.25 -13.45
CA LEU A 41 -1.89 20.64 -13.07
C LEU A 41 -2.05 19.77 -11.82
N ALA A 42 -2.84 20.21 -10.86
CA ALA A 42 -3.22 19.43 -9.68
C ALA A 42 -3.93 18.12 -10.07
N ALA A 43 -4.87 18.19 -11.02
CA ALA A 43 -5.54 17.01 -11.56
C ALA A 43 -4.57 16.04 -12.26
N ALA A 44 -3.63 16.56 -13.06
CA ALA A 44 -2.60 15.74 -13.71
C ALA A 44 -1.68 15.05 -12.68
N VAL A 45 -1.24 15.76 -11.65
CA VAL A 45 -0.40 15.20 -10.57
C VAL A 45 -1.16 14.15 -9.76
N ALA A 46 -2.43 14.41 -9.43
CA ALA A 46 -3.29 13.44 -8.75
C ALA A 46 -3.51 12.18 -9.61
N ALA A 47 -3.67 12.33 -10.93
CA ALA A 47 -3.79 11.21 -11.85
C ALA A 47 -2.51 10.36 -11.90
N VAL A 48 -1.33 10.98 -11.91
CA VAL A 48 -0.04 10.27 -11.85
C VAL A 48 0.10 9.51 -10.53
N ALA A 49 -0.25 10.15 -9.41
CA ALA A 49 -0.23 9.50 -8.09
C ALA A 49 -1.18 8.28 -8.05
N GLY A 50 -2.42 8.45 -8.55
CA GLY A 50 -3.43 7.40 -8.63
C GLY A 50 -3.01 6.26 -9.56
N PHE A 51 -2.39 6.57 -10.69
CA PHE A 51 -1.86 5.58 -11.62
C PHE A 51 -0.76 4.72 -10.98
N GLY A 52 0.20 5.36 -10.32
CA GLY A 52 1.27 4.66 -9.58
C GLY A 52 0.73 3.76 -8.48
N ALA A 53 -0.25 4.23 -7.72
CA ALA A 53 -0.94 3.42 -6.71
C ALA A 53 -1.76 2.27 -7.33
N GLY A 54 -2.41 2.50 -8.47
CA GLY A 54 -3.20 1.49 -9.17
C GLY A 54 -2.35 0.30 -9.68
N LEU A 55 -1.13 0.57 -10.15
CA LEU A 55 -0.18 -0.47 -10.55
C LEU A 55 0.30 -1.35 -9.38
N ALA A 56 0.13 -0.90 -8.14
CA ALA A 56 0.44 -1.71 -6.96
C ALA A 56 -0.53 -2.89 -6.79
N GLY A 57 -1.74 -2.83 -7.35
CA GLY A 57 -2.76 -3.87 -7.24
C GLY A 57 -2.31 -5.25 -7.78
N PRO A 58 -1.95 -5.37 -9.08
CA PRO A 58 -1.44 -6.63 -9.65
C PRO A 58 -0.20 -7.16 -8.93
N SER A 59 0.66 -6.24 -8.46
CA SER A 59 1.87 -6.60 -7.72
C SER A 59 1.54 -7.19 -6.36
N ARG A 60 0.54 -6.62 -5.64
CA ARG A 60 0.02 -7.14 -4.37
C ARG A 60 -0.57 -8.53 -4.53
N ASP A 61 -1.38 -8.73 -5.56
CA ASP A 61 -2.02 -10.03 -5.80
C ASP A 61 -0.99 -11.12 -6.10
N MET A 62 0.07 -10.79 -6.84
CA MET A 62 1.17 -11.71 -7.07
C MET A 62 1.94 -12.03 -5.78
N LEU A 63 2.15 -11.06 -4.89
CA LEU A 63 2.76 -11.28 -3.57
C LEU A 63 1.86 -12.16 -2.67
N ILE A 64 0.54 -11.91 -2.65
CA ILE A 64 -0.43 -12.73 -1.90
C ILE A 64 -0.39 -14.17 -2.38
N LYS A 65 -0.41 -14.39 -3.69
CA LYS A 65 -0.35 -15.72 -4.27
C LYS A 65 0.95 -16.44 -3.91
N GLN A 66 2.08 -15.74 -3.91
CA GLN A 66 3.38 -16.31 -3.51
C GLN A 66 3.47 -16.60 -2.01
N ALA A 67 2.85 -15.79 -1.17
CA ALA A 67 2.82 -15.97 0.28
C ALA A 67 1.79 -17.02 0.74
N SER A 68 0.79 -17.31 -0.09
CA SER A 68 -0.30 -18.24 0.24
C SER A 68 0.17 -19.70 0.29
N PRO A 69 -0.13 -20.44 1.38
CA PRO A 69 0.12 -21.87 1.43
C PRO A 69 -0.66 -22.64 0.35
N PRO A 70 -0.13 -23.79 -0.14
CA PRO A 70 -0.85 -24.63 -1.08
C PRO A 70 -2.20 -25.07 -0.48
N GLY A 71 -3.29 -24.91 -1.25
CA GLY A 71 -4.66 -25.22 -0.82
C GLY A 71 -5.32 -24.18 0.09
N ALA A 72 -4.64 -23.08 0.46
CA ALA A 72 -5.21 -22.01 1.30
C ALA A 72 -5.41 -20.68 0.57
N THR A 73 -5.04 -20.58 -0.71
CA THR A 73 -5.10 -19.33 -1.51
C THR A 73 -6.45 -18.62 -1.43
N GLY A 74 -7.57 -19.35 -1.54
CA GLY A 74 -8.91 -18.76 -1.44
C GLY A 74 -9.21 -18.09 -0.09
N ARG A 75 -8.73 -18.68 1.02
CA ARG A 75 -8.90 -18.09 2.37
C ARG A 75 -8.05 -16.84 2.56
N VAL A 76 -6.83 -16.85 2.04
CA VAL A 76 -5.94 -15.68 2.09
C VAL A 76 -6.51 -14.54 1.26
N TYR A 77 -6.90 -14.81 0.01
CA TYR A 77 -7.55 -13.80 -0.84
C TYR A 77 -8.84 -13.27 -0.24
N GLY A 78 -9.69 -14.14 0.33
CA GLY A 78 -10.91 -13.73 1.02
C GLY A 78 -10.61 -12.75 2.15
N THR A 79 -9.63 -13.05 3.00
CA THR A 79 -9.25 -12.15 4.11
C THR A 79 -8.73 -10.80 3.61
N VAL A 80 -7.89 -10.78 2.58
CA VAL A 80 -7.31 -9.54 2.05
C VAL A 80 -8.36 -8.67 1.35
N TYR A 81 -9.23 -9.27 0.53
CA TYR A 81 -10.27 -8.53 -0.17
C TYR A 81 -11.38 -8.04 0.78
N SER A 82 -11.77 -8.82 1.79
CA SER A 82 -12.68 -8.33 2.83
C SER A 82 -12.11 -7.11 3.57
N GLY A 83 -10.79 -7.07 3.81
CA GLY A 83 -10.12 -5.89 4.36
C GLY A 83 -10.16 -4.69 3.42
N LEU A 84 -10.02 -4.91 2.11
CA LEU A 84 -10.13 -3.86 1.08
C LEU A 84 -11.56 -3.31 1.00
N ASP A 85 -12.57 -4.18 0.99
CA ASP A 85 -13.99 -3.82 0.96
C ASP A 85 -14.37 -3.02 2.21
N LEU A 86 -13.90 -3.44 3.39
CA LEU A 86 -14.05 -2.67 4.62
C LEU A 86 -13.38 -1.30 4.51
N GLY A 87 -12.17 -1.25 3.94
CA GLY A 87 -11.48 0.00 3.65
C GLY A 87 -12.29 0.95 2.78
N PHE A 88 -12.90 0.45 1.70
CA PHE A 88 -13.78 1.26 0.85
C PHE A 88 -15.06 1.71 1.57
N ALA A 89 -15.68 0.82 2.33
CA ALA A 89 -16.88 1.10 3.11
C ALA A 89 -16.65 2.20 4.16
N VAL A 90 -15.45 2.25 4.78
CA VAL A 90 -15.08 3.28 5.75
C VAL A 90 -14.57 4.55 5.08
N ALA A 91 -13.82 4.44 3.98
CA ALA A 91 -13.26 5.58 3.27
C ALA A 91 -14.34 6.52 2.74
N ALA A 92 -15.38 6.00 2.09
CA ALA A 92 -16.45 6.81 1.50
C ALA A 92 -17.10 7.80 2.49
N PRO A 93 -17.63 7.38 3.66
CA PRO A 93 -18.22 8.31 4.62
C PRO A 93 -17.19 9.24 5.28
N VAL A 94 -15.96 8.77 5.55
CA VAL A 94 -14.92 9.61 6.17
C VAL A 94 -14.48 10.72 5.22
N PHE A 95 -14.14 10.40 3.98
CA PHE A 95 -13.75 11.39 2.98
C PHE A 95 -14.92 12.26 2.52
N GLY A 96 -16.14 11.72 2.48
CA GLY A 96 -17.37 12.50 2.25
C GLY A 96 -17.57 13.57 3.32
N ALA A 97 -17.50 13.19 4.60
CA ALA A 97 -17.62 14.15 5.71
C ALA A 97 -16.47 15.17 5.75
N LEU A 98 -15.30 14.85 5.20
CA LEU A 98 -14.19 15.81 5.03
C LEU A 98 -14.51 16.83 3.93
N LEU A 99 -15.09 16.39 2.80
CA LEU A 99 -15.54 17.26 1.72
C LEU A 99 -16.67 18.20 2.18
N ASP A 100 -17.62 17.69 2.96
CA ASP A 100 -18.76 18.47 3.46
C ASP A 100 -18.32 19.64 4.37
N ARG A 101 -17.13 19.56 4.98
CA ARG A 101 -16.53 20.65 5.76
C ARG A 101 -15.90 21.77 4.92
N GLY A 102 -16.02 21.70 3.59
CA GLY A 102 -15.53 22.74 2.68
C GLY A 102 -14.01 22.75 2.49
N SER A 103 -13.30 21.67 2.84
CA SER A 103 -11.84 21.56 2.65
C SER A 103 -11.47 20.39 1.71
N PRO A 104 -11.51 20.58 0.38
CA PRO A 104 -11.10 19.55 -0.58
C PRO A 104 -9.66 19.07 -0.38
N SER A 105 -8.77 19.95 0.10
CA SER A 105 -7.38 19.63 0.45
C SER A 105 -7.24 18.50 1.47
N SER A 106 -8.18 18.40 2.41
CA SER A 106 -8.15 17.38 3.46
C SER A 106 -8.27 15.95 2.91
N VAL A 107 -8.93 15.77 1.76
CA VAL A 107 -9.02 14.47 1.07
C VAL A 107 -7.65 14.01 0.60
N PHE A 108 -6.86 14.91 0.01
CA PHE A 108 -5.54 14.60 -0.49
C PHE A 108 -4.56 14.29 0.65
N TYR A 109 -4.61 15.05 1.75
CA TYR A 109 -3.82 14.75 2.95
C TYR A 109 -4.23 13.44 3.61
N GLY A 110 -5.53 13.16 3.71
CA GLY A 110 -6.03 11.90 4.26
C GLY A 110 -5.61 10.70 3.41
N ALA A 111 -5.66 10.82 2.08
CA ALA A 111 -5.17 9.78 1.17
C ALA A 111 -3.65 9.59 1.26
N ALA A 112 -2.88 10.67 1.36
CA ALA A 112 -1.44 10.59 1.59
C ALA A 112 -1.10 9.88 2.91
N LEU A 113 -1.84 10.21 3.97
CA LEU A 113 -1.69 9.58 5.29
C LEU A 113 -2.01 8.09 5.25
N THR A 114 -3.12 7.68 4.61
CA THR A 114 -3.49 6.26 4.53
C THR A 114 -2.50 5.45 3.70
N LEU A 115 -1.94 6.02 2.62
CA LEU A 115 -0.84 5.41 1.87
C LEU A 115 0.41 5.23 2.74
N ALA A 116 0.81 6.26 3.48
CA ALA A 116 1.96 6.21 4.38
C ALA A 116 1.77 5.18 5.50
N LEU A 117 0.58 5.14 6.11
CA LEU A 117 0.22 4.15 7.14
C LEU A 117 0.19 2.73 6.56
N GLY A 118 -0.26 2.55 5.32
CA GLY A 118 -0.23 1.26 4.63
C GLY A 118 1.20 0.74 4.45
N VAL A 119 2.11 1.61 3.99
CA VAL A 119 3.54 1.28 3.86
C VAL A 119 4.18 1.01 5.23
N ALA A 120 3.86 1.81 6.25
CA ALA A 120 4.36 1.61 7.61
C ALA A 120 3.86 0.29 8.22
N SER A 121 2.59 -0.05 8.03
CA SER A 121 2.03 -1.33 8.49
C SER A 121 2.74 -2.51 7.81
N ALA A 122 2.92 -2.46 6.49
CA ALA A 122 3.62 -3.49 5.74
C ALA A 122 5.09 -3.64 6.19
N SER A 123 5.80 -2.53 6.44
CA SER A 123 7.19 -2.56 6.88
C SER A 123 7.33 -3.10 8.31
N LEU A 124 6.43 -2.73 9.22
CA LEU A 124 6.38 -3.27 10.59
C LEU A 124 6.17 -4.79 10.59
N VAL A 125 5.22 -5.27 9.78
CA VAL A 125 5.00 -6.72 9.61
C VAL A 125 6.24 -7.39 9.01
N GLY A 126 6.82 -6.80 7.97
CA GLY A 126 8.04 -7.32 7.32
C GLY A 126 9.22 -7.46 8.29
N MET A 127 9.46 -6.45 9.14
CA MET A 127 10.49 -6.49 10.18
C MET A 127 10.23 -7.59 11.22
N GLY A 128 8.98 -7.73 11.68
CA GLY A 128 8.61 -8.77 12.64
C GLY A 128 8.83 -10.18 12.10
N VAL A 129 8.46 -10.43 10.83
CA VAL A 129 8.71 -11.73 10.19
C VAL A 129 10.20 -12.00 9.98
N ALA A 130 11.00 -10.99 9.65
CA ALA A 130 12.45 -11.13 9.50
C ALA A 130 13.13 -11.50 10.84
N GLN A 131 12.71 -10.89 11.95
CA GLN A 131 13.23 -11.20 13.29
C GLN A 131 12.95 -12.64 13.72
N LEU A 132 11.73 -13.14 13.48
CA LEU A 132 11.37 -14.53 13.77
C LEU A 132 12.22 -15.54 12.98
N ARG A 133 12.58 -15.22 11.74
CA ARG A 133 13.48 -16.03 10.91
C ARG A 133 14.93 -15.97 11.39
N GLY A 134 15.39 -14.81 11.88
CA GLY A 134 16.72 -14.62 12.46
C GLY A 134 16.93 -15.43 13.74
N GLY A 135 15.96 -15.37 14.67
CA GLY A 135 16.04 -16.14 15.93
C GLY A 135 16.05 -17.65 15.72
N ARG A 136 15.35 -18.14 14.70
CA ARG A 136 15.28 -19.58 14.37
C ARG A 136 16.56 -20.13 13.73
N LYS A 137 17.43 -19.27 13.18
CA LYS A 137 18.76 -19.64 12.68
C LYS A 137 19.83 -19.64 13.77
N VAL A 138 19.61 -18.94 14.88
CA VAL A 138 20.54 -18.90 16.03
C VAL A 138 20.27 -20.07 16.99
N ALA A 139 19.03 -20.58 17.01
CA ALA A 139 18.61 -21.69 17.85
C ALA A 139 18.75 -23.10 17.20
N ALA A 140 19.26 -23.18 15.97
CA ALA A 140 19.45 -24.42 15.21
C ALA A 140 20.94 -24.58 14.85
#